data_AF-A0A662BYA9-F1
#
_entry.id   AF-A0A662BYA9-F1
#
_cell.length_a   1.000
_cell.length_b   1.000
_cell.length_c   1.000
_cell.angle_alpha   90.00
_cell.angle_beta   90.00
_cell.angle_gamma   90.00
#
_symmetry.space_group_name_H-M   'P 1'
#
loop_
_entity.id
_entity.type
_entity.pdbx_description
1 polymer ?
#
loop_
_entity_poly.entity_id
_entity_poly.type
_entity_poly.pdbx_seq_one_letter_code
_entity_poly.pdbx_strand_id
1 'polypeptide(L)'
;DFRKFSAEPIDGDAYDLNTRRQLVFFGNYRLILYKVNQEYVNLYENISQSTLNLTEPLTNIDNGLGIFTGINSDTLSLQVREL
;
A
#
# COMPACT_ATOMS: atom_id res chain seq x y z
N ASP A 1 -2.19 -6.81 -25.47
CA ASP A 1 -2.12 -7.31 -24.09
C ASP A 1 -1.22 -6.37 -23.30
N PHE A 2 -1.68 -5.81 -22.18
CA PHE A 2 -0.91 -4.82 -21.42
C PHE A 2 -0.13 -5.53 -20.31
N ARG A 3 1.20 -5.45 -20.34
CA ARG A 3 2.03 -6.05 -19.31
C ARG A 3 1.80 -5.35 -17.98
N LYS A 4 1.30 -6.10 -16.99
CA LYS A 4 1.13 -5.66 -15.61
C LYS A 4 2.26 -6.23 -14.75
N PHE A 5 2.69 -5.46 -13.78
CA PHE A 5 3.65 -5.87 -12.76
C PHE A 5 3.18 -5.28 -11.42
N SER A 6 3.31 -6.06 -10.36
CA SER A 6 3.04 -5.64 -8.98
C SER A 6 4.28 -5.92 -8.15
N ALA A 7 4.70 -4.94 -7.35
CA ALA A 7 5.75 -5.12 -6.36
C ALA A 7 5.18 -5.73 -5.08
N GLU A 8 6.04 -6.37 -4.29
CA GLU A 8 5.69 -6.73 -2.91
C GLU A 8 5.54 -5.46 -2.06
N PRO A 9 4.67 -5.46 -1.03
CA PRO A 9 4.58 -4.35 -0.10
C PRO A 9 5.92 -4.08 0.57
N ILE A 10 6.23 -2.80 0.78
CA ILE A 10 7.43 -2.37 1.51
C ILE A 10 7.02 -1.61 2.76
N ASP A 11 7.84 -1.72 3.80
CA ASP A 11 7.80 -0.83 4.96
C ASP A 11 8.80 0.30 4.75
N GLY A 12 8.38 1.30 3.96
CA GLY A 12 9.23 2.40 3.53
C GLY A 12 8.45 3.50 2.82
N ASP A 13 9.11 4.63 2.58
CA ASP A 13 8.54 5.83 1.96
C ASP A 13 8.88 5.97 0.46
N ALA A 14 9.80 5.15 -0.06
CA ALA A 14 10.25 5.18 -1.44
C ALA A 14 10.41 3.78 -2.04
N TYR A 15 10.13 3.67 -3.34
CA TYR A 15 10.34 2.45 -4.13
C TYR A 15 10.99 2.79 -5.47
N ASP A 16 12.17 2.22 -5.73
CA ASP A 16 12.90 2.44 -6.96
C ASP A 16 12.40 1.52 -8.09
N LEU A 17 12.03 2.14 -9.21
CA LEU A 17 11.59 1.41 -10.40
C LEU A 17 12.80 0.95 -11.21
N ASN A 18 12.92 -0.37 -11.38
CA ASN A 18 13.86 -0.96 -12.32
C ASN A 18 13.31 -0.86 -13.75
N THR A 19 13.57 0.28 -14.39
CA THR A 19 13.03 0.61 -15.72
C THR A 19 13.35 -0.43 -16.78
N ARG A 20 14.53 -1.08 -16.74
CA ARG A 20 14.92 -2.13 -17.70
C ARG A 20 14.08 -3.41 -17.61
N ARG A 21 13.57 -3.75 -16.42
CA ARG A 21 12.78 -4.97 -16.20
C ARG A 21 11.28 -4.70 -16.15
N GLN A 22 10.89 -3.53 -15.65
CA GLN A 22 9.50 -3.17 -15.37
C GLN A 22 8.88 -2.31 -16.49
N LEU A 23 9.66 -1.50 -17.19
CA LEU A 23 9.22 -0.61 -18.28
C LEU A 23 9.88 -1.01 -19.61
N VAL A 24 9.65 -2.26 -20.03
CA VAL A 24 10.34 -2.86 -21.20
C VAL A 24 9.86 -2.29 -22.54
N PHE A 25 8.68 -1.67 -22.60
CA PHE A 25 8.10 -1.16 -23.83
C PHE A 25 7.90 0.35 -23.77
N PHE A 26 7.95 1.01 -24.92
CA PHE A 26 7.55 2.41 -25.03
C PHE A 26 6.01 2.52 -24.96
N GLY A 27 5.52 3.64 -24.42
CA GLY A 27 4.09 3.90 -24.33
C GLY A 27 3.67 4.59 -23.04
N ASN A 28 2.36 4.60 -22.81
CA ASN A 28 1.74 5.20 -21.63
C ASN A 28 1.51 4.14 -20.55
N TYR A 29 1.96 4.44 -19.35
CA TYR A 29 1.84 3.62 -18.16
C TYR A 29 0.99 4.33 -17.12
N ARG A 30 0.30 3.53 -16.31
CA ARG A 30 -0.34 3.98 -15.07
C ARG A 30 0.36 3.30 -13.92
N LEU A 31 0.92 4.10 -13.02
CA LEU A 31 1.50 3.65 -11.78
C LEU A 31 0.46 3.87 -10.71
N ILE A 32 0.02 2.77 -10.08
CA ILE A 32 -1.01 2.82 -9.04
C ILE A 32 -0.31 2.49 -7.72
N LEU A 33 -0.25 3.47 -6.83
CA LEU A 33 0.28 3.30 -5.48
C LEU A 33 -0.88 2.93 -4.55
N TYR A 34 -0.69 1.88 -3.76
CA TYR A 34 -1.61 1.51 -2.69
C TYR A 34 -0.93 1.74 -1.35
N LYS A 35 -1.65 2.37 -0.43
CA LYS A 35 -1.21 2.55 0.96
C LYS A 35 -2.24 1.95 1.90
N VAL A 36 -1.76 1.08 2.77
CA VAL A 36 -2.53 0.55 3.91
C VAL A 36 -2.39 1.53 5.08
N ASN A 37 -3.46 1.70 5.86
CA ASN A 37 -3.42 2.57 7.03
C ASN A 37 -2.57 1.97 8.16
N GLN A 38 -1.93 2.82 8.96
CA GLN A 38 -1.04 2.38 10.04
C GLN A 38 -1.78 1.55 11.10
N GLU A 39 -3.06 1.83 11.38
CA GLU A 39 -3.86 1.00 12.30
C GLU A 39 -3.87 -0.48 11.92
N TYR A 40 -3.90 -0.79 10.63
CA TYR A 40 -3.91 -2.18 10.15
C TYR A 40 -2.59 -2.90 10.45
N VAL A 41 -1.46 -2.18 10.29
CA VAL A 41 -0.13 -2.70 10.64
C VAL A 41 -0.06 -2.94 12.15
N ASN A 42 -0.48 -1.96 12.94
CA ASN A 42 -0.46 -2.04 14.40
C ASN A 42 -1.32 -3.20 14.92
N LEU A 43 -2.49 -3.44 14.32
CA LEU A 43 -3.33 -4.59 14.68
C LEU A 43 -2.60 -5.90 14.44
N TYR A 44 -1.96 -6.05 13.28
CA TYR A 44 -1.21 -7.27 12.94
C TYR A 44 -0.08 -7.54 13.95
N GLU A 45 0.66 -6.49 14.33
CA GLU A 45 1.72 -6.59 15.33
C GLU A 45 1.21 -6.91 16.76
N ASN A 46 -0.03 -6.51 17.09
CA ASN A 46 -0.62 -6.67 18.42
C ASN A 46 -1.60 -7.86 18.54
N ILE A 47 -1.70 -8.73 17.53
CA ILE A 47 -2.60 -9.92 17.52
C ILE A 47 -2.35 -10.88 18.70
N SER A 48 -1.17 -10.85 19.33
CA SER A 48 -0.83 -11.73 20.46
C SER A 48 -1.43 -11.33 21.81
N GLN A 49 -2.37 -10.38 21.85
CA GLN A 49 -3.04 -10.00 23.10
C GLN A 49 -3.98 -11.13 23.59
N SER A 50 -3.83 -11.49 24.86
CA SER A 50 -4.67 -12.47 25.57
C SER A 50 -6.15 -12.05 25.54
N THR A 51 -7.05 -12.98 25.22
CA THR A 51 -8.52 -12.78 25.21
C THR A 51 -9.09 -12.34 26.57
N LEU A 52 -8.30 -12.44 27.64
CA LEU A 52 -8.67 -12.03 29.00
C LEU A 52 -8.58 -10.51 29.20
N ASN A 53 -7.85 -9.78 28.35
CA ASN A 53 -7.72 -8.32 28.41
C ASN A 53 -8.15 -7.70 27.08
N LEU A 54 -9.46 -7.44 26.96
CA LEU A 54 -10.00 -6.70 25.82
C LEU A 54 -9.49 -5.26 25.90
N THR A 55 -8.55 -4.91 25.04
CA THR A 55 -8.02 -3.54 24.91
C THR A 55 -8.63 -2.93 23.65
N GLU A 56 -8.96 -1.65 23.68
CA GLU A 56 -9.48 -1.00 22.47
C GLU A 56 -8.42 -1.01 21.37
N PRO A 57 -8.81 -1.33 20.12
CA PRO A 57 -7.89 -1.28 19.00
C PRO A 57 -7.42 0.17 18.80
N LEU A 58 -6.15 0.32 18.40
CA LEU A 58 -5.64 1.62 17.98
C LEU A 58 -6.51 2.15 16.83
N THR A 59 -7.02 3.37 16.98
CA THR A 59 -7.92 4.04 16.04
C THR A 59 -7.53 5.50 15.86
N ASN A 60 -7.68 6.02 14.64
CA ASN A 60 -7.58 7.45 14.32
C ASN A 60 -8.94 8.16 14.32
N ILE A 61 -10.02 7.44 14.62
CA ILE A 61 -11.38 7.99 14.67
C ILE A 61 -11.76 8.25 16.13
N ASP A 62 -12.13 9.50 16.42
CA ASP A 62 -12.66 9.88 17.73
C ASP A 62 -13.99 9.15 18.00
N ASN A 63 -14.10 8.51 19.18
CA ASN A 63 -15.20 7.61 19.54
C ASN A 63 -15.40 6.41 18.57
N GLY A 64 -14.32 5.97 17.90
CA GLY A 64 -14.33 4.82 17.00
C GLY A 64 -14.33 3.49 17.76
N LEU A 65 -15.51 3.00 18.15
CA LEU A 65 -15.68 1.68 18.79
C LEU A 65 -15.63 0.55 17.75
N GLY A 66 -14.46 0.29 17.17
CA GLY A 66 -14.26 -0.77 16.19
C GLY A 66 -12.98 -0.63 15.37
N ILE A 67 -12.71 -1.63 14.53
CA ILE A 67 -11.60 -1.59 13.58
C ILE A 67 -12.10 -0.92 12.29
N PHE A 68 -11.62 0.28 12.00
CA PHE A 68 -11.86 0.97 10.74
C PHE A 68 -10.57 0.95 9.92
N THR A 69 -10.56 0.13 8.88
CA THR A 69 -9.44 0.09 7.93
C THR A 69 -9.91 0.48 6.55
N GLY A 70 -9.05 1.19 5.82
CA GLY A 70 -9.27 1.64 4.46
C GLY A 70 -7.97 1.54 3.67
N ILE A 71 -8.08 1.19 2.40
CA ILE A 71 -6.97 1.23 1.45
C ILE A 71 -7.10 2.54 0.69
N ASN A 72 -6.05 3.35 0.71
CA ASN A 72 -5.96 4.52 -0.13
C ASN A 72 -5.15 4.19 -1.37
N SER A 73 -5.52 4.76 -2.52
CA SER A 73 -4.73 4.67 -3.74
C SER A 73 -4.55 6.02 -4.39
N ASP A 74 -3.40 6.16 -5.05
CA ASP A 74 -3.11 7.27 -5.95
C ASP A 74 -2.61 6.72 -7.29
N THR A 75 -2.81 7.46 -8.37
CA THR A 75 -2.45 7.03 -9.73
C THR A 75 -1.67 8.11 -10.47
N LEU A 76 -0.44 7.77 -10.85
CA LEU A 76 0.41 8.60 -11.70
C LEU A 76 0.38 8.10 -13.15
N SER A 77 0.24 9.03 -14.09
CA SER A 77 0.41 8.75 -15.53
C SER A 77 1.85 9.02 -15.95
N LEU A 78 2.49 8.03 -16.58
CA LEU A 78 3.88 8.09 -17.03
C LEU A 78 3.96 7.76 -18.52
N GLN A 79 4.75 8.50 -19.28
CA GLN A 79 5.01 8.19 -20.69
C GLN A 79 6.49 7.84 -20.89
N VAL A 80 6.74 6.65 -21.43
CA VAL A 80 8.07 6.17 -21.79
C VAL A 80 8.24 6.33 -23.30
N ARG A 81 9.25 7.10 -23.72
CA ARG A 81 9.51 7.45 -25.12
C ARG A 81 10.86 6.91 -25.56
N GLU A 82 10.97 6.61 -26.85
CA GLU A 82 12.26 6.40 -27.51
C GLU A 82 13.02 7.73 -27.55
N LEU A 83 14.34 7.68 -27.38
CA LEU A 83 15.23 8.85 -27.42
C LEU A 83 15.52 9.27 -28.86
#